data_AF-A0A2H0MRB0-F1
#
_entry.id   AF-A0A2H0MRB0-F1
#
_cell.length_a   1.000
_cell.length_b   1.000
_cell.length_c   1.000
_cell.angle_alpha   90.00
_cell.angle_beta   90.00
_cell.angle_gamma   90.00
#
_symmetry.space_group_name_H-M   'P 1'
#
loop_
_entity.id
_entity.type
_entity.pdbx_description
1 polymer ?
#
loop_
_entity_poly.entity_id
_entity_poly.type
_entity_poly.pdbx_seq_one_letter_code
_entity_poly.pdbx_strand_id
1 'polypeptide(L)'
;MLENVVIPRPSDLEKLKEEFKKGGAKKLHILSDFERTLTYAFVGGERVPSLISVLRSSSEYLGDDYVQKAQALSEKYHPIEIDSKIPVEEKKKAMEEWWLSHFDLLIKTGLNKKHLKMVAESGKMKLREGIGDLFDLLKKHEIPLVIMSASGLGGDVISMFLEKEDKLSSNIYIISNSFLWDEQGNAIGVKKPIINSLNKDETVVRDFPLIYEKVKGRRNVLLLGDNLEDVEMIKGFDYDNLIKIGFLNEAVNENLEPYKKTYDILILNDSSVEYIQTLLKEML
;
A
#
# COMPACT_ATOMS: atom_id res chain seq x y z
N MET A 1 12.62 -12.82 21.85
CA MET A 1 11.84 -11.78 21.14
C MET A 1 12.54 -11.57 19.81
N LEU A 2 11.81 -11.57 18.69
CA LEU A 2 12.39 -11.15 17.41
C LEU A 2 12.93 -9.72 17.62
N GLU A 3 14.23 -9.49 17.44
CA GLU A 3 14.93 -8.25 17.84
C GLU A 3 14.31 -6.97 17.25
N ASN A 4 13.54 -7.10 16.16
CA ASN A 4 12.93 -6.00 15.42
C ASN A 4 11.41 -5.87 15.62
N VAL A 5 10.84 -6.45 16.68
CA VAL A 5 9.39 -6.33 16.97
C VAL A 5 9.17 -5.56 18.26
N VAL A 6 8.37 -4.49 18.19
CA VAL A 6 7.93 -3.70 19.36
C VAL A 6 6.42 -3.80 19.52
N ILE A 7 5.97 -4.14 20.73
CA ILE A 7 4.55 -4.23 21.08
C ILE A 7 4.29 -3.20 22.19
N PRO A 8 3.73 -2.02 21.87
CA PRO A 8 3.57 -0.95 22.85
C PRO A 8 2.57 -1.29 23.97
N ARG A 9 1.55 -2.11 23.65
CA ARG A 9 0.43 -2.47 24.54
C ARG A 9 0.18 -3.99 24.52
N PRO A 10 1.08 -4.81 25.09
CA PRO A 10 1.01 -6.26 24.96
C PRO A 10 -0.26 -6.87 25.57
N SER A 11 -0.73 -6.35 26.70
CA SER A 11 -1.97 -6.86 27.33
C SER A 11 -3.23 -6.58 26.50
N ASP A 12 -3.26 -5.49 25.75
CA ASP A 12 -4.40 -5.19 24.86
C ASP A 12 -4.33 -6.05 23.60
N LEU A 13 -3.12 -6.28 23.07
CA LEU A 13 -2.90 -7.20 21.96
C LEU A 13 -3.36 -8.62 22.30
N GLU A 14 -3.04 -9.14 23.48
CA GLU A 14 -3.51 -10.49 23.87
C GLU A 14 -5.04 -10.59 23.94
N LYS A 15 -5.73 -9.56 24.44
CA LYS A 15 -7.19 -9.53 24.42
C LYS A 15 -7.74 -9.54 23.00
N LEU A 16 -7.15 -8.75 22.10
CA LEU A 16 -7.53 -8.74 20.68
C LEU A 16 -7.30 -10.10 20.03
N LYS A 17 -6.17 -10.77 20.30
CA LYS A 17 -5.89 -12.13 19.80
C LYS A 17 -6.98 -13.13 20.21
N GLU A 18 -7.47 -13.06 21.45
CA GLU A 18 -8.58 -13.91 21.90
C GLU A 18 -9.89 -13.63 21.16
N GLU A 19 -10.21 -12.37 20.87
CA GLU A 19 -11.39 -12.02 20.04
C GLU A 19 -11.23 -12.46 18.58
N PHE A 20 -10.00 -12.41 18.05
CA PHE A 20 -9.70 -12.94 16.72
C PHE A 20 -9.90 -14.46 16.66
N LYS A 21 -9.39 -15.20 17.66
CA LYS A 21 -9.58 -16.67 17.77
C LYS A 21 -11.05 -17.07 17.82
N LYS A 22 -11.88 -16.35 18.58
CA LYS A 22 -13.33 -16.60 18.64
C LYS A 22 -14.02 -16.48 17.28
N GLY A 23 -13.56 -15.56 16.44
CA GLY A 23 -14.09 -15.36 15.09
C GLY A 23 -13.49 -16.31 14.04
N GLY A 24 -12.21 -16.67 14.23
CA GLY A 24 -11.43 -17.48 13.31
C GLY A 24 -11.29 -16.86 11.91
N ALA A 25 -10.78 -17.67 10.97
CA ALA A 25 -10.54 -17.28 9.58
C ALA A 25 -11.75 -16.63 8.88
N LYS A 26 -12.97 -17.09 9.18
CA LYS A 26 -14.21 -16.65 8.51
C LYS A 26 -14.62 -15.22 8.86
N LYS A 27 -14.14 -14.68 9.98
CA LYS A 27 -14.38 -13.28 10.37
C LYS A 27 -13.21 -12.36 10.08
N LEU A 28 -12.08 -12.88 9.60
CA LEU A 28 -10.87 -12.11 9.37
C LEU A 28 -10.78 -11.61 7.92
N HIS A 29 -10.34 -10.36 7.74
CA HIS A 29 -9.71 -9.90 6.50
C HIS A 29 -8.46 -9.07 6.81
N ILE A 30 -7.57 -8.97 5.82
CA ILE A 30 -6.34 -8.18 5.91
C ILE A 30 -6.53 -6.93 5.06
N LEU A 31 -6.15 -5.78 5.61
CA LEU A 31 -6.10 -4.50 4.91
C LEU A 31 -4.66 -4.03 4.90
N SER A 32 -4.08 -3.75 3.73
CA SER A 32 -2.65 -3.50 3.63
C SER A 32 -2.33 -2.38 2.66
N ASP A 33 -1.38 -1.51 3.01
CA ASP A 33 -0.63 -0.79 1.99
C ASP A 33 0.29 -1.77 1.21
N PHE A 34 0.85 -1.34 0.10
CA PHE A 34 1.71 -2.16 -0.74
C PHE A 34 3.19 -1.80 -0.59
N GLU A 35 3.53 -0.54 -0.89
CA GLU A 35 4.91 -0.10 -1.03
C GLU A 35 5.54 0.07 0.34
N ARG A 36 6.73 -0.53 0.58
CA ARG A 36 7.40 -0.48 1.90
C ARG A 36 6.62 -1.15 3.03
N THR A 37 5.46 -1.74 2.74
CA THR A 37 4.66 -2.57 3.65
C THR A 37 4.78 -4.05 3.26
N LEU A 38 4.27 -4.44 2.08
CA LEU A 38 4.43 -5.80 1.54
C LEU A 38 5.74 -5.93 0.76
N THR A 39 6.26 -4.83 0.22
CA THR A 39 7.60 -4.75 -0.36
C THR A 39 8.61 -4.17 0.63
N TYR A 40 9.89 -4.47 0.42
CA TYR A 40 10.98 -3.83 1.16
C TYR A 40 11.06 -2.33 0.85
N ALA A 41 11.48 -1.53 1.83
CA ALA A 41 11.86 -0.14 1.63
C ALA A 41 13.26 -0.01 1.01
N PHE A 42 14.13 -1.02 1.18
CA PHE A 42 15.47 -1.05 0.62
C PHE A 42 15.74 -2.35 -0.14
N VAL A 43 16.35 -2.23 -1.33
CA VAL A 43 16.77 -3.38 -2.15
C VAL A 43 18.22 -3.15 -2.55
N GLY A 44 19.11 -4.08 -2.17
CA GLY A 44 20.54 -3.96 -2.45
C GLY A 44 21.22 -2.78 -1.73
N GLY A 45 20.66 -2.30 -0.61
CA GLY A 45 21.15 -1.13 0.12
C GLY A 45 20.69 0.21 -0.44
N GLU A 46 19.99 0.22 -1.58
CA GLU A 46 19.35 1.41 -2.12
C GLU A 46 17.90 1.50 -1.67
N ARG A 47 17.44 2.71 -1.34
CA ARG A 47 16.04 2.97 -1.04
C ARG A 47 15.21 2.73 -2.30
N VAL A 48 14.23 1.85 -2.20
CA VAL A 48 13.27 1.58 -3.28
C VAL A 48 12.41 2.84 -3.46
N PRO A 49 12.48 3.49 -4.63
CA PRO A 49 11.65 4.65 -4.88
C PRO A 49 10.20 4.19 -5.12
N SER A 50 9.23 5.10 -5.02
CA SER A 50 7.85 4.77 -5.37
C SER A 50 7.75 4.31 -6.83
N LEU A 51 6.71 3.55 -7.16
CA LEU A 51 6.44 3.03 -8.50
C LEU A 51 6.53 4.10 -9.59
N ILE A 52 5.98 5.28 -9.32
CA ILE A 52 6.04 6.41 -10.27
C ILE A 52 7.45 6.97 -10.42
N SER A 53 8.28 6.85 -9.39
CA SER A 53 9.67 7.25 -9.44
C SER A 53 10.55 6.22 -10.14
N VAL A 54 10.18 4.94 -10.20
CA VAL A 54 10.81 3.96 -11.10
C VAL A 54 10.54 4.34 -12.56
N LEU A 55 9.29 4.72 -12.89
CA LEU A 55 8.98 5.21 -14.24
C LEU A 55 9.76 6.50 -14.59
N ARG A 56 10.01 7.36 -13.61
CA ARG A 56 10.79 8.61 -13.77
C ARG A 56 12.30 8.37 -13.80
N SER A 57 12.80 7.21 -13.38
CA SER A 57 14.24 7.00 -13.20
C SER A 57 15.01 6.79 -14.51
N SER A 58 14.32 6.62 -15.64
CA SER A 58 14.94 6.43 -16.95
C SER A 58 14.07 7.03 -18.05
N SER A 59 14.71 7.66 -19.03
CA SER A 59 14.04 8.11 -20.25
C SER A 59 13.68 6.97 -21.19
N GLU A 60 14.15 5.75 -20.93
CA GLU A 60 13.76 4.55 -21.68
C GLU A 60 12.26 4.23 -21.56
N TYR A 61 11.58 4.72 -20.53
CA TYR A 61 10.15 4.50 -20.35
C TYR A 61 9.30 5.46 -21.20
N LEU A 62 9.44 6.77 -21.01
CA LEU A 62 8.56 7.79 -21.58
C LEU A 62 9.30 8.98 -22.20
N GLY A 63 10.62 8.85 -22.41
CA GLY A 63 11.46 9.91 -22.96
C GLY A 63 11.83 11.01 -21.96
N ASP A 64 12.77 11.86 -22.38
CA ASP A 64 13.31 12.94 -21.54
C ASP A 64 12.27 14.02 -21.18
N ASP A 65 11.30 14.28 -22.08
CA ASP A 65 10.24 15.26 -21.87
C ASP A 65 9.37 14.90 -20.66
N TYR A 66 9.04 13.61 -20.50
CA TYR A 66 8.33 13.13 -19.31
C TYR A 66 9.16 13.33 -18.04
N VAL A 67 10.44 12.93 -18.06
CA VAL A 67 11.32 13.00 -16.88
C VAL A 67 11.43 14.44 -16.39
N GLN A 68 11.71 15.39 -17.28
CA GLN A 68 11.85 16.81 -16.95
C GLN A 68 10.56 17.40 -16.38
N LYS A 69 9.41 17.14 -17.02
CA LYS A 69 8.11 17.66 -16.55
C LYS A 69 7.67 17.03 -15.23
N ALA A 70 7.89 15.73 -15.05
CA ALA A 70 7.58 15.04 -13.80
C ALA A 70 8.49 15.51 -12.65
N GLN A 71 9.75 15.86 -12.94
CA GLN A 71 10.64 16.47 -11.96
C GLN A 71 10.16 17.87 -11.57
N ALA A 72 9.79 18.72 -12.54
CA ALA A 72 9.25 20.06 -12.26
C ALA A 72 7.96 20.03 -11.41
N LEU A 73 7.07 19.06 -11.66
CA LEU A 73 5.90 18.83 -10.79
C LEU A 73 6.33 18.49 -9.36
N SER A 74 7.32 17.60 -9.21
CA SER A 74 7.85 17.21 -7.91
C SER A 74 8.46 18.38 -7.15
N GLU A 75 9.27 19.21 -7.82
CA GLU A 75 9.90 20.40 -7.23
C GLU A 75 8.87 21.42 -6.76
N LYS A 76 7.71 21.51 -7.43
CA LYS A 76 6.60 22.38 -7.03
C LYS A 76 5.85 21.85 -5.81
N TYR A 77 5.47 20.57 -5.81
CA TYR A 77 4.48 20.05 -4.85
C TYR A 77 5.07 19.30 -3.66
N HIS A 78 6.25 18.67 -3.80
CA HIS A 78 6.86 17.94 -2.69
C HIS A 78 7.17 18.82 -1.46
N PRO A 79 7.64 20.08 -1.59
CA PRO A 79 7.79 20.97 -0.44
C PRO A 79 6.48 21.21 0.31
N ILE A 80 5.34 21.24 -0.39
CA ILE A 80 4.01 21.42 0.20
C ILE A 80 3.58 20.15 0.95
N GLU A 81 3.86 18.98 0.38
CA GLU A 81 3.58 17.67 0.98
C GLU A 81 4.23 17.52 2.36
N ILE A 82 5.50 17.90 2.48
CA ILE A 82 6.30 17.67 3.69
C ILE A 82 6.20 18.81 4.72
N ASP A 83 5.69 19.98 4.35
CA ASP A 83 5.61 21.12 5.28
C ASP A 83 4.53 20.89 6.34
N SER A 84 4.95 20.83 7.60
CA SER A 84 4.07 20.65 8.76
C SER A 84 3.29 21.92 9.14
N LYS A 85 3.65 23.07 8.57
CA LYS A 85 2.97 24.35 8.80
C LYS A 85 1.76 24.55 7.90
N ILE A 86 1.68 23.82 6.79
CA ILE A 86 0.58 23.94 5.84
C ILE A 86 -0.64 23.18 6.39
N PRO A 87 -1.84 23.81 6.45
CA PRO A 87 -3.05 23.15 6.89
C PRO A 87 -3.36 21.89 6.06
N VAL A 88 -3.87 20.85 6.73
CA VAL A 88 -4.18 19.55 6.09
C VAL A 88 -5.10 19.72 4.87
N GLU A 89 -6.11 20.58 4.95
CA GLU A 89 -7.04 20.81 3.83
C GLU A 89 -6.39 21.48 2.62
N GLU A 90 -5.42 22.38 2.84
CA GLU A 90 -4.67 22.99 1.75
C GLU A 90 -3.70 21.99 1.12
N LYS A 91 -3.06 21.16 1.97
CA LYS A 91 -2.19 20.07 1.51
C LYS A 91 -2.95 19.05 0.68
N LYS A 92 -4.16 18.66 1.10
CA LYS A 92 -5.06 17.75 0.35
C LYS A 92 -5.32 18.26 -1.06
N LYS A 93 -5.70 19.54 -1.20
CA LYS A 93 -5.93 20.17 -2.52
C LYS A 93 -4.67 20.17 -3.39
N ALA A 94 -3.53 20.54 -2.82
CA ALA A 94 -2.26 20.55 -3.55
C ALA A 94 -1.85 19.14 -4.02
N MET A 95 -2.06 18.11 -3.20
CA MET A 95 -1.78 16.72 -3.59
C MET A 95 -2.73 16.23 -4.68
N GLU A 96 -4.02 16.60 -4.61
CA GLU A 96 -4.98 16.30 -5.68
C GLU A 96 -4.57 16.95 -7.01
N GLU A 97 -4.23 18.24 -7.00
CA GLU A 97 -3.73 18.96 -8.19
C GLU A 97 -2.45 18.35 -8.75
N TRP A 98 -1.52 17.94 -7.88
CA TRP A 98 -0.29 17.26 -8.30
C TRP A 98 -0.60 15.97 -9.03
N TRP A 99 -1.42 15.10 -8.42
CA TRP A 99 -1.80 13.81 -9.01
C TRP A 99 -2.52 13.98 -10.34
N LEU A 100 -3.50 14.88 -10.43
CA LEU A 100 -4.19 15.19 -11.68
C LEU A 100 -3.24 15.67 -12.79
N SER A 101 -2.33 16.57 -12.44
CA SER A 101 -1.32 17.10 -13.38
C SER A 101 -0.37 16.00 -13.85
N HIS A 102 0.05 15.10 -12.94
CA HIS A 102 0.96 14.01 -13.28
C HIS A 102 0.26 12.95 -14.14
N PHE A 103 -1.00 12.62 -13.86
CA PHE A 103 -1.77 11.70 -14.70
C PHE A 103 -1.99 12.24 -16.11
N ASP A 104 -2.32 13.52 -16.25
CA ASP A 104 -2.44 14.18 -17.55
C ASP A 104 -1.10 14.16 -18.31
N LEU A 105 0.01 14.39 -17.60
CA LEU A 105 1.35 14.26 -18.17
C LEU A 105 1.62 12.84 -18.69
N LEU A 106 1.31 11.81 -17.89
CA LEU A 106 1.49 10.39 -18.27
C LEU A 106 0.69 10.03 -19.53
N ILE A 107 -0.56 10.49 -19.62
CA ILE A 107 -1.40 10.27 -20.80
C ILE A 107 -0.80 10.97 -22.02
N LYS A 108 -0.42 12.25 -21.90
CA LYS A 108 0.15 13.04 -23.00
C LYS A 108 1.49 12.50 -23.50
N THR A 109 2.30 11.90 -22.63
CA THR A 109 3.58 11.29 -23.00
C THR A 109 3.44 9.86 -23.53
N GLY A 110 2.20 9.35 -23.64
CA GLY A 110 1.93 8.06 -24.25
C GLY A 110 2.17 6.87 -23.32
N LEU A 111 1.80 6.99 -22.03
CA LEU A 111 1.79 5.86 -21.11
C LEU A 111 1.05 4.68 -21.74
N ASN A 112 1.72 3.54 -21.82
CA ASN A 112 1.21 2.32 -22.39
C ASN A 112 1.46 1.17 -21.42
N LYS A 113 0.60 0.14 -21.44
CA LYS A 113 0.74 -1.06 -20.61
C LYS A 113 2.13 -1.71 -20.68
N LYS A 114 2.84 -1.59 -21.81
CA LYS A 114 4.23 -2.09 -21.92
C LYS A 114 5.18 -1.40 -20.93
N HIS A 115 5.00 -0.10 -20.66
CA HIS A 115 5.81 0.63 -19.68
C HIS A 115 5.52 0.14 -18.26
N LEU A 116 4.25 -0.17 -17.96
CA LEU A 116 3.85 -0.76 -16.68
C LEU A 116 4.53 -2.13 -16.46
N LYS A 117 4.54 -2.96 -17.51
CA LYS A 117 5.23 -4.25 -17.50
C LYS A 117 6.73 -4.09 -17.26
N MET A 118 7.38 -3.15 -17.96
CA MET A 118 8.81 -2.87 -17.75
C MET A 118 9.09 -2.46 -16.29
N VAL A 119 8.24 -1.63 -15.68
CA VAL A 119 8.39 -1.24 -14.27
C VAL A 119 8.24 -2.45 -13.33
N ALA A 120 7.22 -3.29 -13.55
CA ALA A 120 7.03 -4.53 -12.78
C ALA A 120 8.21 -5.50 -12.91
N GLU A 121 8.89 -5.50 -14.06
CA GLU A 121 10.03 -6.37 -14.36
C GLU A 121 11.40 -5.75 -14.02
N SER A 122 11.45 -4.47 -13.63
CA SER A 122 12.69 -3.71 -13.40
C SER A 122 13.62 -4.27 -12.30
N GLY A 123 13.11 -5.17 -11.44
CA GLY A 123 13.84 -5.70 -10.28
C GLY A 123 14.04 -4.67 -9.16
N LYS A 124 13.49 -3.46 -9.29
CA LYS A 124 13.54 -2.42 -8.26
C LYS A 124 12.56 -2.66 -7.11
N MET A 125 11.53 -3.47 -7.34
CA MET A 125 10.61 -3.93 -6.29
C MET A 125 10.96 -5.34 -5.85
N LYS A 126 10.86 -5.58 -4.54
CA LYS A 126 11.04 -6.90 -3.93
C LYS A 126 10.05 -7.08 -2.79
N LEU A 127 9.31 -8.19 -2.80
CA LEU A 127 8.46 -8.57 -1.67
C LEU A 127 9.32 -8.84 -0.43
N ARG A 128 8.80 -8.49 0.76
CA ARG A 128 9.42 -8.85 2.03
C ARG A 128 9.58 -10.36 2.13
N GLU A 129 10.64 -10.80 2.79
CA GLU A 129 10.81 -12.20 3.15
C GLU A 129 9.59 -12.68 3.96
N GLY A 130 9.09 -13.87 3.60
CA GLY A 130 7.90 -14.48 4.20
C GLY A 130 6.56 -14.03 3.60
N ILE A 131 6.51 -13.08 2.67
CA ILE A 131 5.24 -12.70 2.03
C ILE A 131 4.62 -13.87 1.26
N GLY A 132 5.45 -14.70 0.63
CA GLY A 132 4.99 -15.90 -0.08
C GLY A 132 4.17 -16.82 0.83
N ASP A 133 4.75 -17.22 1.95
CA ASP A 133 4.09 -18.10 2.93
C ASP A 133 2.87 -17.44 3.58
N LEU A 134 2.95 -16.12 3.81
CA LEU A 134 1.81 -15.35 4.31
C LEU A 134 0.64 -15.42 3.31
N PHE A 135 0.88 -15.18 2.03
CA PHE A 135 -0.15 -15.23 1.00
C PHE A 135 -0.73 -16.64 0.85
N ASP A 136 0.12 -17.67 0.90
CA ASP A 136 -0.32 -19.07 0.85
C ASP A 136 -1.19 -19.43 2.07
N LEU A 137 -0.86 -18.93 3.26
CA LEU A 137 -1.69 -19.06 4.46
C LEU A 137 -3.04 -18.37 4.29
N LEU A 138 -3.06 -17.12 3.81
CA LEU A 138 -4.30 -16.38 3.59
C LEU A 138 -5.19 -17.08 2.55
N LYS A 139 -4.60 -17.56 1.45
CA LYS A 139 -5.30 -18.30 0.39
C LYS A 139 -5.90 -19.60 0.93
N LYS A 140 -5.12 -20.38 1.70
CA LYS A 140 -5.55 -21.65 2.31
C LYS A 140 -6.81 -21.48 3.18
N HIS A 141 -6.90 -20.38 3.90
CA HIS A 141 -8.01 -20.07 4.80
C HIS A 141 -9.08 -19.17 4.17
N GLU A 142 -8.97 -18.89 2.87
CA GLU A 142 -9.86 -18.00 2.11
C GLU A 142 -10.04 -16.63 2.78
N ILE A 143 -8.95 -16.09 3.36
CA ILE A 143 -8.93 -14.77 4.00
C ILE A 143 -8.69 -13.71 2.92
N PRO A 144 -9.60 -12.74 2.73
CA PRO A 144 -9.38 -11.64 1.80
C PRO A 144 -8.19 -10.78 2.24
N LEU A 145 -7.30 -10.51 1.29
CA LEU A 145 -6.29 -9.47 1.40
C LEU A 145 -6.72 -8.31 0.51
N VAL A 146 -7.02 -7.17 1.10
CA VAL A 146 -7.32 -5.93 0.38
C VAL A 146 -6.07 -5.06 0.41
N ILE A 147 -5.43 -4.90 -0.74
CA ILE A 147 -4.27 -4.03 -0.94
C ILE A 147 -4.79 -2.66 -1.36
N MET A 148 -4.58 -1.63 -0.54
CA MET A 148 -4.92 -0.24 -0.83
C MET A 148 -3.64 0.55 -1.08
N SER A 149 -3.41 0.94 -2.33
CA SER A 149 -2.19 1.66 -2.72
C SER A 149 -2.52 2.98 -3.38
N ALA A 150 -1.90 4.05 -2.89
CA ALA A 150 -1.91 5.37 -3.54
C ALA A 150 -0.90 5.47 -4.70
N SER A 151 -0.26 4.36 -5.09
CA SER A 151 0.77 4.38 -6.12
C SER A 151 0.25 4.95 -7.45
N GLY A 152 1.10 5.77 -8.08
CA GLY A 152 0.73 6.52 -9.28
C GLY A 152 0.62 5.70 -10.55
N LEU A 153 1.22 4.53 -10.61
CA LEU A 153 1.07 3.62 -11.76
C LEU A 153 -0.15 2.70 -11.61
N GLY A 154 -0.80 2.75 -10.45
CA GLY A 154 -2.07 2.09 -10.22
C GLY A 154 -2.00 0.60 -9.94
N GLY A 155 -3.19 0.01 -9.80
CA GLY A 155 -3.35 -1.39 -9.45
C GLY A 155 -2.85 -2.36 -10.52
N ASP A 156 -2.72 -1.90 -11.77
CA ASP A 156 -2.23 -2.71 -12.89
C ASP A 156 -0.76 -3.13 -12.67
N VAL A 157 0.12 -2.23 -12.22
CA VAL A 157 1.53 -2.58 -11.94
C VAL A 157 1.64 -3.53 -10.76
N ILE A 158 0.85 -3.32 -9.70
CA ILE A 158 0.82 -4.21 -8.54
C ILE A 158 0.37 -5.61 -8.97
N SER A 159 -0.67 -5.69 -9.80
CA SER A 159 -1.18 -6.96 -10.34
C SER A 159 -0.12 -7.66 -11.18
N MET A 160 0.48 -6.95 -12.15
CA MET A 160 1.53 -7.50 -13.02
C MET A 160 2.76 -7.98 -12.21
N PHE A 161 3.16 -7.23 -11.19
CA PHE A 161 4.26 -7.62 -10.33
C PHE A 161 3.92 -8.87 -9.51
N LEU A 162 2.75 -8.93 -8.88
CA LEU A 162 2.33 -10.11 -8.12
C LEU A 162 2.11 -11.34 -9.01
N GLU A 163 1.63 -11.18 -10.24
CA GLU A 163 1.53 -12.26 -11.23
C GLU A 163 2.90 -12.82 -11.60
N LYS A 164 3.87 -11.94 -11.87
CA LYS A 164 5.25 -12.32 -12.18
C LYS A 164 5.91 -13.11 -11.04
N GLU A 165 5.65 -12.72 -9.79
CA GLU A 165 6.19 -13.41 -8.61
C GLU A 165 5.40 -14.70 -8.26
N ASP A 166 4.38 -15.09 -9.04
CA ASP A 166 3.45 -16.20 -8.74
C ASP A 166 2.74 -16.06 -7.39
N LYS A 167 2.40 -14.80 -7.05
CA LYS A 167 1.79 -14.41 -5.77
C LYS A 167 0.45 -13.69 -5.90
N LEU A 168 -0.09 -13.54 -7.12
CA LEU A 168 -1.46 -13.06 -7.28
C LEU A 168 -2.47 -14.21 -7.17
N SER A 169 -3.25 -14.23 -6.09
CA SER A 169 -4.30 -15.24 -5.87
C SER A 169 -5.70 -14.62 -5.82
N SER A 170 -6.73 -15.44 -6.00
CA SER A 170 -8.13 -14.99 -6.09
C SER A 170 -8.71 -14.35 -4.81
N ASN A 171 -8.02 -14.48 -3.67
CA ASN A 171 -8.38 -13.80 -2.42
C ASN A 171 -7.68 -12.45 -2.25
N ILE A 172 -6.87 -12.01 -3.21
CA ILE A 172 -6.22 -10.70 -3.22
C ILE A 172 -7.07 -9.73 -4.04
N TYR A 173 -7.37 -8.58 -3.46
CA TYR A 173 -8.15 -7.52 -4.05
C TYR A 173 -7.32 -6.24 -4.01
N ILE A 174 -7.14 -5.57 -5.14
CA ILE A 174 -6.31 -4.36 -5.23
C ILE A 174 -7.23 -3.16 -5.45
N ILE A 175 -7.08 -2.18 -4.59
CA ILE A 175 -7.70 -0.87 -4.71
C ILE A 175 -6.59 0.17 -4.87
N SER A 176 -6.52 0.78 -6.04
CA SER A 176 -5.52 1.77 -6.38
C SER A 176 -6.02 2.64 -7.53
N ASN A 177 -5.25 3.68 -7.88
CA ASN A 177 -5.47 4.42 -9.12
C ASN A 177 -5.49 3.46 -10.31
N SER A 178 -6.20 3.84 -11.37
CA SER A 178 -6.30 3.00 -12.57
C SER A 178 -6.50 3.87 -13.79
N PHE A 179 -5.89 3.48 -14.90
CA PHE A 179 -6.09 4.16 -16.17
C PHE A 179 -7.25 3.54 -16.96
N LEU A 180 -7.80 4.33 -17.86
CA LEU A 180 -8.60 3.84 -18.98
C LEU A 180 -7.64 3.57 -20.14
N TRP A 181 -7.74 2.39 -20.72
CA TRP A 181 -6.84 1.91 -21.78
C TRP A 181 -7.60 1.80 -23.10
N ASP A 182 -6.99 2.25 -24.20
CA ASP A 182 -7.46 1.93 -25.54
C ASP A 182 -7.13 0.49 -25.95
N GLU A 183 -7.57 0.07 -27.15
CA GLU A 183 -7.31 -1.27 -27.69
C GLU A 183 -5.83 -1.56 -27.93
N GLN A 184 -5.01 -0.52 -28.11
CA GLN A 184 -3.56 -0.60 -28.30
C GLN A 184 -2.80 -0.56 -26.95
N GLY A 185 -3.53 -0.43 -25.84
CA GLY A 185 -2.98 -0.39 -24.48
C GLY A 185 -2.41 0.97 -24.07
N ASN A 186 -2.74 2.06 -24.77
CA ASN A 186 -2.37 3.42 -24.36
C ASN A 186 -3.38 3.96 -23.34
N ALA A 187 -2.87 4.73 -22.38
CA ALA A 187 -3.69 5.42 -21.40
C ALA A 187 -4.42 6.58 -22.09
N ILE A 188 -5.74 6.61 -21.96
CA ILE A 188 -6.61 7.66 -22.52
C ILE A 188 -7.37 8.46 -21.45
N GLY A 189 -7.19 8.08 -20.18
CA GLY A 189 -7.86 8.72 -19.05
C GLY A 189 -7.50 8.02 -17.73
N VAL A 190 -7.98 8.59 -16.63
CA VAL A 190 -7.86 8.01 -15.28
C VAL A 190 -9.24 7.75 -14.71
N LYS A 191 -9.42 6.58 -14.09
CA LYS A 191 -10.64 6.22 -13.39
C LYS A 191 -10.75 7.04 -12.10
N LYS A 192 -11.94 7.54 -11.83
CA LYS A 192 -12.26 8.23 -10.57
C LYS A 192 -12.91 7.25 -9.57
N PRO A 193 -12.77 7.47 -8.26
CA PRO A 193 -11.98 8.53 -7.62
C PRO A 193 -10.46 8.27 -7.70
N ILE A 194 -9.67 9.35 -7.62
CA ILE A 194 -8.21 9.26 -7.52
C ILE A 194 -7.86 9.01 -6.05
N ILE A 195 -7.01 8.02 -5.80
CA ILE A 195 -6.49 7.64 -4.50
C ILE A 195 -5.10 8.26 -4.33
N ASN A 196 -4.91 9.03 -3.27
CA ASN A 196 -3.65 9.62 -2.84
C ASN A 196 -3.39 9.32 -1.35
N SER A 197 -2.23 9.72 -0.83
CA SER A 197 -1.82 9.46 0.55
C SER A 197 -2.76 10.10 1.61
N LEU A 198 -3.50 11.14 1.26
CA LEU A 198 -4.33 11.92 2.18
C LEU A 198 -5.83 11.64 2.07
N ASN A 199 -6.29 10.77 1.16
CA ASN A 199 -7.70 10.45 0.96
C ASN A 199 -7.98 8.92 0.93
N LYS A 200 -7.12 8.12 1.58
CA LYS A 200 -7.30 6.66 1.74
C LYS A 200 -8.51 6.26 2.60
N ASP A 201 -9.41 7.20 2.94
CA ASP A 201 -10.27 7.09 4.12
C ASP A 201 -11.78 7.07 3.81
N GLU A 202 -12.34 7.95 2.97
CA GLU A 202 -13.79 8.24 3.13
C GLU A 202 -14.80 7.49 2.23
N THR A 203 -14.44 6.91 1.07
CA THR A 203 -15.47 6.31 0.17
C THR A 203 -15.05 5.07 -0.63
N VAL A 204 -13.80 4.66 -0.52
CA VAL A 204 -13.18 3.76 -1.49
C VAL A 204 -13.91 2.41 -1.60
N VAL A 205 -14.20 1.71 -0.50
CA VAL A 205 -14.76 0.34 -0.57
C VAL A 205 -16.18 0.28 -1.14
N ARG A 206 -17.02 1.30 -0.87
CA ARG A 206 -18.40 1.34 -1.39
C ARG A 206 -18.41 1.51 -2.90
N ASP A 207 -17.38 2.13 -3.46
CA ASP A 207 -17.17 2.23 -4.90
C ASP A 207 -16.66 0.91 -5.52
N PHE A 208 -16.23 -0.05 -4.69
CA PHE A 208 -15.85 -1.42 -5.10
C PHE A 208 -16.81 -2.47 -4.51
N PRO A 209 -18.06 -2.55 -4.98
CA PRO A 209 -19.09 -3.45 -4.42
C PRO A 209 -18.64 -4.92 -4.41
N LEU A 210 -17.86 -5.35 -5.39
CA LEU A 210 -17.31 -6.71 -5.43
C LEU A 210 -16.37 -7.01 -4.26
N ILE A 211 -15.55 -6.03 -3.86
CA ILE A 211 -14.63 -6.16 -2.72
C ILE A 211 -15.44 -6.08 -1.43
N TYR A 212 -16.36 -5.11 -1.33
CA TYR A 212 -17.23 -4.93 -0.17
C TYR A 212 -17.98 -6.23 0.19
N GLU A 213 -18.57 -6.91 -0.79
CA GLU A 213 -19.28 -8.17 -0.58
C GLU A 213 -18.40 -9.27 0.02
N LYS A 214 -17.09 -9.25 -0.26
CA LYS A 214 -16.13 -10.24 0.26
C LYS A 214 -15.71 -9.97 1.69
N VAL A 215 -15.78 -8.72 2.15
CA VAL A 215 -15.26 -8.28 3.45
C VAL A 215 -16.34 -7.86 4.45
N LYS A 216 -17.57 -7.52 4.02
CA LYS A 216 -18.63 -6.99 4.91
C LYS A 216 -18.97 -7.85 6.13
N GLY A 217 -18.82 -9.17 6.02
CA GLY A 217 -19.05 -10.13 7.12
C GLY A 217 -17.80 -10.43 7.97
N ARG A 218 -16.64 -9.90 7.57
CA ARG A 218 -15.33 -10.18 8.16
C ARG A 218 -14.88 -9.01 9.01
N ARG A 219 -15.41 -8.90 10.22
CA ARG A 219 -15.23 -7.73 11.08
C ARG A 219 -14.01 -7.79 12.02
N ASN A 220 -13.17 -8.82 11.92
CA ASN A 220 -11.84 -8.81 12.51
C ASN A 220 -10.84 -8.36 11.43
N VAL A 221 -10.08 -7.30 11.70
CA VAL A 221 -9.24 -6.65 10.68
C VAL A 221 -7.80 -6.59 11.15
N LEU A 222 -6.90 -7.13 10.34
CA LEU A 222 -5.47 -6.89 10.48
C LEU A 222 -5.06 -5.80 9.49
N LEU A 223 -4.67 -4.63 9.99
CA LEU A 223 -4.24 -3.50 9.18
C LEU A 223 -2.71 -3.44 9.13
N LEU A 224 -2.14 -3.37 7.92
CA LEU A 224 -0.71 -3.28 7.67
C LEU A 224 -0.40 -1.96 6.94
N GLY A 225 0.55 -1.18 7.45
CA GLY A 225 0.97 0.08 6.81
C GLY A 225 2.37 0.48 7.23
N ASP A 226 2.98 1.41 6.50
CA ASP A 226 4.33 1.91 6.79
C ASP A 226 4.34 3.39 7.21
N ASN A 227 3.28 4.14 6.92
CA ASN A 227 3.13 5.54 7.31
C ASN A 227 2.08 5.69 8.42
N LEU A 228 2.04 6.83 9.12
CA LEU A 228 1.04 7.04 10.19
C LEU A 228 -0.39 7.12 9.63
N GLU A 229 -0.52 7.64 8.42
CA GLU A 229 -1.78 7.88 7.71
C GLU A 229 -2.41 6.58 7.20
N ASP A 230 -1.66 5.47 7.11
CA ASP A 230 -2.19 4.20 6.61
C ASP A 230 -3.25 3.59 7.54
N VAL A 231 -3.30 3.99 8.81
CA VAL A 231 -4.39 3.57 9.71
C VAL A 231 -5.75 4.08 9.25
N GLU A 232 -5.78 5.16 8.46
CA GLU A 232 -7.01 5.76 7.94
C GLU A 232 -7.68 4.89 6.87
N MET A 233 -6.99 3.88 6.32
CA MET A 233 -7.59 2.88 5.42
C MET A 233 -8.81 2.20 6.04
N ILE A 234 -8.87 2.10 7.37
CA ILE A 234 -9.99 1.46 8.07
C ILE A 234 -11.28 2.28 8.04
N LYS A 235 -11.24 3.60 7.80
CA LYS A 235 -12.43 4.47 7.86
C LYS A 235 -13.56 4.01 6.93
N GLY A 236 -13.23 3.32 5.83
CA GLY A 236 -14.18 2.76 4.88
C GLY A 236 -14.76 1.39 5.22
N PHE A 237 -14.38 0.78 6.35
CA PHE A 237 -14.73 -0.60 6.71
C PHE A 237 -15.35 -0.67 8.12
N ASP A 238 -16.45 -1.42 8.24
CA ASP A 238 -17.01 -1.77 9.55
C ASP A 238 -16.20 -2.90 10.18
N TYR A 239 -15.79 -2.73 11.44
CA TYR A 239 -15.06 -3.75 12.20
C TYR A 239 -15.58 -3.88 13.64
N ASP A 240 -15.33 -5.04 14.23
CA ASP A 240 -15.53 -5.35 15.65
C ASP A 240 -14.18 -5.31 16.38
N ASN A 241 -13.13 -5.87 15.75
CA ASN A 241 -11.78 -5.92 16.30
C ASN A 241 -10.75 -5.50 15.25
N LEU A 242 -9.77 -4.70 15.65
CA LEU A 242 -8.72 -4.17 14.78
C LEU A 242 -7.36 -4.36 15.45
N ILE A 243 -6.41 -4.95 14.74
CA ILE A 243 -4.99 -4.97 15.11
C ILE A 243 -4.24 -4.18 14.03
N LYS A 244 -3.48 -3.16 14.44
CA LYS A 244 -2.67 -2.34 13.53
C LYS A 244 -1.20 -2.71 13.64
N ILE A 245 -0.59 -3.07 12.51
CA ILE A 245 0.83 -3.39 12.39
C ILE A 245 1.51 -2.34 11.51
N GLY A 246 2.50 -1.66 12.07
CA GLY A 246 3.27 -0.62 11.40
C GLY A 246 4.66 -1.10 11.01
N PHE A 247 5.10 -0.81 9.78
CA PHE A 247 6.47 -1.03 9.33
C PHE A 247 7.27 0.27 9.48
N LEU A 248 8.11 0.36 10.51
CA LEU A 248 8.98 1.51 10.70
C LEU A 248 10.35 1.22 10.07
N ASN A 249 10.46 1.57 8.79
CA ASN A 249 11.59 1.20 7.94
C ASN A 249 12.81 2.12 8.09
N GLU A 250 12.59 3.40 8.40
CA GLU A 250 13.60 4.46 8.36
C GLU A 250 13.52 5.35 9.60
N ALA A 251 14.64 5.96 10.00
CA ALA A 251 14.71 6.92 11.11
C ALA A 251 13.98 6.40 12.37
N VAL A 252 14.27 5.15 12.75
CA VAL A 252 13.56 4.42 13.79
C VAL A 252 13.61 5.20 15.11
N ASN A 253 14.77 5.71 15.50
CA ASN A 253 14.94 6.40 16.77
C ASN A 253 14.12 7.69 16.85
N GLU A 254 14.03 8.41 15.73
CA GLU A 254 13.33 9.69 15.62
C GLU A 254 11.81 9.51 15.57
N ASN A 255 11.33 8.46 14.91
CA ASN A 255 9.92 8.25 14.61
C ASN A 255 9.21 7.24 15.52
N LEU A 256 9.94 6.54 16.40
CA LEU A 256 9.37 5.43 17.19
C LEU A 256 8.15 5.83 18.02
N GLU A 257 8.19 6.99 18.67
CA GLU A 257 7.14 7.39 19.63
C GLU A 257 5.78 7.68 18.97
N PRO A 258 5.69 8.47 17.89
CA PRO A 258 4.46 8.58 17.09
C PRO A 258 3.91 7.22 16.63
N TYR A 259 4.78 6.31 16.20
CA TYR A 259 4.40 4.98 15.72
C TYR A 259 3.86 4.09 16.85
N LYS A 260 4.47 4.11 18.04
CA LYS A 260 3.98 3.38 19.22
C LYS A 260 2.58 3.82 19.66
N LYS A 261 2.25 5.10 19.49
CA LYS A 261 0.92 5.64 19.78
C LYS A 261 -0.13 5.19 18.76
N THR A 262 0.31 4.99 17.52
CA THR A 262 -0.56 4.75 16.37
C THR A 262 -0.82 3.27 16.13
N TYR A 263 0.21 2.42 16.25
CA TYR A 263 0.18 1.00 15.94
C TYR A 263 0.23 0.12 17.20
N ASP A 264 -0.31 -1.09 17.11
CA ASP A 264 -0.33 -2.08 18.20
C ASP A 264 0.90 -2.99 18.15
N ILE A 265 1.47 -3.18 16.96
CA ILE A 265 2.72 -3.89 16.70
C ILE A 265 3.55 -3.05 15.74
N LEU A 266 4.86 -2.96 15.97
CA LEU A 266 5.81 -2.37 15.04
C LEU A 266 6.83 -3.41 14.58
N ILE A 267 7.03 -3.48 13.27
CA ILE A 267 8.12 -4.20 12.63
C ILE A 267 9.19 -3.17 12.23
N LEU A 268 10.37 -3.26 12.81
CA LEU A 268 11.44 -2.27 12.68
C LEU A 268 12.47 -2.66 11.61
N ASN A 269 13.26 -1.68 11.17
CA ASN A 269 14.49 -1.89 10.39
C ASN A 269 14.27 -2.67 9.08
N ASP A 270 13.17 -2.39 8.39
CA ASP A 270 12.83 -3.01 7.10
C ASP A 270 12.82 -4.56 7.15
N SER A 271 12.38 -5.14 8.28
CA SER A 271 12.42 -6.60 8.54
C SER A 271 11.39 -7.42 7.75
N SER A 272 11.49 -8.75 7.84
CA SER A 272 10.55 -9.72 7.26
C SER A 272 9.15 -9.68 7.90
N VAL A 273 8.19 -10.40 7.30
CA VAL A 273 6.82 -10.53 7.84
C VAL A 273 6.62 -11.76 8.74
N GLU A 274 7.70 -12.39 9.20
CA GLU A 274 7.66 -13.64 9.97
C GLU A 274 6.79 -13.54 11.24
N TYR A 275 6.88 -12.42 11.96
CA TYR A 275 6.06 -12.19 13.15
C TYR A 275 4.56 -12.17 12.81
N ILE A 276 4.19 -11.57 11.67
CA ILE A 276 2.80 -11.50 11.22
C ILE A 276 2.27 -12.91 10.91
N GLN A 277 3.09 -13.76 10.29
CA GLN A 277 2.71 -15.15 10.06
C GLN A 277 2.49 -15.92 11.36
N THR A 278 3.39 -15.75 12.34
CA THR A 278 3.28 -16.38 13.66
C THR A 278 2.01 -15.91 14.36
N LEU A 279 1.77 -14.59 14.37
CA LEU A 279 0.57 -14.00 14.93
C LEU A 279 -0.71 -14.54 14.27
N LEU A 280 -0.75 -14.64 12.94
CA LEU A 280 -1.90 -15.21 12.23
C LEU A 280 -2.11 -16.68 12.59
N LYS A 281 -1.06 -17.50 12.65
CA LYS A 281 -1.18 -18.91 13.07
C LYS A 281 -1.72 -19.06 14.50
N GLU A 282 -1.44 -18.10 15.38
CA GLU A 282 -2.00 -18.09 16.73
C GLU A 282 -3.47 -17.65 16.78
N MET A 283 -3.93 -16.85 15.81
CA MET A 283 -5.28 -16.28 15.77
C MET A 283 -6.29 -17.09 14.93
N LEU A 284 -5.82 -18.00 14.08
CA LEU A 284 -6.62 -18.84 13.19
C LEU A 284 -7.01 -20.17 13.82
#